data_AF-A0A7G8BIS7-F1
#
_entry.id   AF-A0A7G8BIS7-F1
#
_cell.length_a   1.000
_cell.length_b   1.000
_cell.length_c   1.000
_cell.angle_alpha   90.00
_cell.angle_beta   90.00
_cell.angle_gamma   90.00
#
_symmetry.space_group_name_H-M   'P 1'
#
loop_
_entity.id
_entity.type
_entity.pdbx_description
1 polymer ?
#
loop_
_entity_poly.entity_id
_entity_poly.type
_entity_poly.pdbx_seq_one_letter_code
_entity_poly.pdbx_strand_id
1 'polypeptide(L)'
;MLLTKQCQIVVLLLLAIPASWQNTAAQTTEAALPESSPQLHAASATSSSASLTDAPADVSRLTSSPQLLLDFKDSDIKFSLQTLMDTLRDTRHEGWVLAAYPDPKTSRPLIGAGFGLDVPATEHPQLDPLNPHPFIEPSSAQLWQAAGLDSDQLQTILDRFNRDLNAWKKKKYRRKIRMHTLTPELTNVEATRLLRISSIQAVQNARAYCRDFDQLTGPQQMALSQLVFQMGVNLEEFVQFLSAINDSTLQTAEPPATIAPEDAHWKTVQRTLIESQWAHQYTSRATSVIAMFDPEYLDDPPAAERRVAAELPPPVRHHRRKAHSSQSKRKLA
;
A
#
# COMPACT_ATOMS: atom_id res chain seq x y z
N MET A 1 33.24 32.18 -42.94
CA MET A 1 32.54 30.96 -43.39
C MET A 1 32.23 30.15 -42.13
N LEU A 2 31.07 30.35 -41.50
CA LEU A 2 29.76 29.75 -41.78
C LEU A 2 29.57 28.39 -41.08
N LEU A 3 28.56 28.39 -40.18
CA LEU A 3 27.81 27.26 -39.59
C LEU A 3 28.45 26.46 -38.45
N THR A 4 28.33 26.98 -37.22
CA THR A 4 28.16 26.13 -36.03
C THR A 4 26.67 25.91 -35.78
N LYS A 5 26.17 24.73 -36.13
CA LYS A 5 24.83 24.23 -35.78
C LYS A 5 24.91 23.17 -34.69
N GLN A 6 23.89 23.23 -33.84
CA GLN A 6 23.53 22.37 -32.73
C GLN A 6 23.60 20.87 -33.03
N CYS A 7 23.97 20.08 -32.02
CA CYS A 7 23.43 18.74 -31.82
C CYS A 7 23.04 18.59 -30.34
N GLN A 8 21.78 18.92 -30.05
CA GLN A 8 21.09 18.57 -28.83
C GLN A 8 20.94 17.04 -28.79
N ILE A 9 21.37 16.38 -27.70
CA ILE A 9 20.94 15.01 -27.41
C ILE A 9 19.87 15.09 -26.33
N VAL A 10 18.63 15.06 -26.83
CA VAL A 10 17.39 14.90 -26.09
C VAL A 10 17.41 13.56 -25.36
N VAL A 11 17.33 13.56 -24.03
CA VAL A 11 17.03 12.36 -23.25
C VAL A 11 15.51 12.24 -23.16
N LEU A 12 14.95 11.53 -24.14
CA LEU A 12 13.61 10.97 -24.10
C LEU A 12 13.72 9.55 -23.50
N LEU A 13 13.08 9.35 -22.34
CA LEU A 13 12.41 8.08 -22.09
C LEU A 13 10.97 8.42 -21.73
N LEU A 14 10.18 8.51 -22.80
CA LEU A 14 8.74 8.29 -22.78
C LEU A 14 8.51 6.85 -22.31
N LEU A 15 7.69 6.69 -21.28
CA LEU A 15 6.82 5.53 -21.21
C LEU A 15 5.45 6.05 -21.65
N ALA A 16 5.13 5.82 -22.92
CA ALA A 16 3.76 5.77 -23.39
C ALA A 16 3.56 4.34 -23.90
N ILE A 17 2.45 3.71 -23.51
CA ILE A 17 1.67 2.63 -24.15
C ILE A 17 0.71 2.04 -23.10
N PRO A 18 -0.49 1.61 -23.51
CA PRO A 18 -1.74 1.86 -22.78
C PRO A 18 -2.32 0.61 -22.11
N ALA A 19 -3.49 0.82 -21.48
CA ALA A 19 -4.50 -0.13 -20.99
C ALA A 19 -4.84 0.11 -19.50
N SER A 20 -5.89 0.93 -19.33
CA SER A 20 -6.93 0.83 -18.30
C SER A 20 -6.53 0.35 -16.91
N TRP A 21 -6.00 1.27 -16.11
CA TRP A 21 -6.23 1.27 -14.67
C TRP A 21 -6.84 2.65 -14.39
N GLN A 22 -8.14 2.77 -14.67
CA GLN A 22 -8.90 3.97 -14.34
C GLN A 22 -9.13 3.99 -12.83
N ASN A 23 -8.78 5.11 -12.22
CA ASN A 23 -9.11 5.46 -10.85
C ASN A 23 -10.64 5.44 -10.66
N THR A 24 -11.11 4.84 -9.57
CA THR A 24 -12.39 5.21 -8.97
C THR A 24 -12.12 6.37 -8.01
N ALA A 25 -11.94 7.57 -8.56
CA ALA A 25 -12.14 8.79 -7.79
C ALA A 25 -13.65 9.06 -7.81
N ALA A 26 -14.31 8.84 -6.68
CA ALA A 26 -15.67 9.32 -6.47
C ALA A 26 -15.66 10.86 -6.57
N GLN A 27 -16.11 11.38 -7.72
CA GLN A 27 -16.53 12.76 -7.89
C GLN A 27 -18.02 12.74 -8.21
N THR A 28 -18.85 12.94 -7.19
CA THR A 28 -20.22 13.44 -7.37
C THR A 28 -20.13 14.95 -7.58
N THR A 29 -20.31 15.36 -8.83
CA THR A 29 -20.51 16.77 -9.20
C THR A 29 -21.90 17.20 -8.78
N GLU A 30 -21.96 18.24 -7.97
CA GLU A 30 -23.18 18.97 -7.61
C GLU A 30 -23.46 20.10 -8.63
N ALA A 31 -24.77 20.33 -8.85
CA ALA A 31 -25.45 21.53 -9.37
C ALA A 31 -25.51 21.81 -10.90
N ALA A 32 -26.74 21.79 -11.45
CA ALA A 32 -27.46 23.02 -11.82
C ALA A 32 -28.93 22.73 -12.25
N LEU A 33 -29.82 23.64 -11.82
CA LEU A 33 -31.26 23.77 -12.11
C LEU A 33 -31.60 23.85 -13.61
N PRO A 34 -32.88 23.61 -13.98
CA PRO A 34 -33.71 24.78 -14.31
C PRO A 34 -35.13 24.75 -13.71
N GLU A 35 -35.62 25.97 -13.46
CA GLU A 35 -37.00 26.33 -13.18
C GLU A 35 -38.00 25.74 -14.19
N SER A 36 -39.16 25.31 -13.69
CA SER A 36 -40.49 25.60 -14.27
C SER A 36 -41.59 25.18 -13.29
N SER A 37 -42.23 26.16 -12.65
CA SER A 37 -43.63 26.10 -12.18
C SER A 37 -44.55 26.59 -13.33
N PRO A 38 -45.88 26.35 -13.38
CA PRO A 38 -46.79 26.15 -12.24
C PRO A 38 -47.93 25.10 -12.44
N GLN A 39 -48.56 24.61 -11.37
CA GLN A 39 -49.99 24.81 -11.09
C GLN A 39 -50.53 24.00 -9.89
N LEU A 40 -51.30 24.75 -9.11
CA LEU A 40 -52.28 24.46 -8.07
C LEU A 40 -52.98 23.09 -8.13
N HIS A 41 -53.04 22.40 -6.98
CA HIS A 41 -54.30 21.88 -6.41
C HIS A 41 -54.15 21.68 -4.89
N ALA A 42 -55.10 22.26 -4.16
CA ALA A 42 -55.26 22.12 -2.72
C ALA A 42 -56.00 20.83 -2.36
N ALA A 43 -55.60 20.17 -1.26
CA ALA A 43 -56.51 19.42 -0.40
C ALA A 43 -55.85 19.13 0.96
N SER A 44 -56.62 19.39 2.01
CA SER A 44 -56.26 19.28 3.41
C SER A 44 -56.34 17.83 3.96
N ALA A 45 -55.65 17.65 5.09
CA ALA A 45 -56.16 17.07 6.33
C ALA A 45 -55.75 15.64 6.75
N THR A 46 -55.27 15.60 8.01
CA THR A 46 -55.57 14.66 9.11
C THR A 46 -54.56 13.56 9.44
N SER A 47 -53.91 13.80 10.58
CA SER A 47 -53.41 12.94 11.65
C SER A 47 -53.74 11.43 11.63
N SER A 48 -52.76 10.61 12.03
CA SER A 48 -52.92 9.64 13.12
C SER A 48 -51.57 9.13 13.64
N SER A 49 -51.37 9.28 14.95
CA SER A 49 -50.30 8.70 15.75
C SER A 49 -50.37 7.18 15.81
N ALA A 50 -49.21 6.52 15.85
CA ALA A 50 -49.03 5.28 16.59
C ALA A 50 -47.60 5.24 17.15
N SER A 51 -47.49 5.45 18.45
CA SER A 51 -46.30 5.18 19.25
C SER A 51 -46.35 3.75 19.79
N LEU A 52 -45.18 3.27 20.25
CA LEU A 52 -44.89 2.06 21.04
C LEU A 52 -44.21 0.93 20.25
N THR A 53 -42.89 0.93 20.21
CA THR A 53 -42.15 -0.01 21.06
C THR A 53 -40.71 0.47 21.26
N ASP A 54 -40.40 0.68 22.54
CA ASP A 54 -39.10 1.04 23.10
C ASP A 54 -38.21 -0.22 23.05
N ALA A 55 -37.10 -0.14 22.33
CA ALA A 55 -36.03 -1.13 22.34
C ALA A 55 -34.70 -0.38 22.51
N PRO A 56 -33.99 -0.56 23.63
CA PRO A 56 -32.65 -0.05 23.78
C PRO A 56 -31.67 -1.05 23.14
N ALA A 57 -31.09 -0.69 21.99
CA ALA A 57 -29.89 -1.32 21.46
C ALA A 57 -29.01 -0.24 20.80
N ASP A 58 -28.61 0.70 21.64
CA ASP A 58 -27.46 1.57 21.44
C ASP A 58 -26.24 0.85 22.02
N VAL A 59 -25.44 0.17 21.17
CA VAL A 59 -23.97 0.05 21.24
C VAL A 59 -23.48 -0.47 19.88
N SER A 60 -22.51 0.22 19.25
CA SER A 60 -21.79 -0.12 18.00
C SER A 60 -22.19 0.62 16.72
N ARG A 61 -22.77 1.82 16.84
CA ARG A 61 -22.50 2.85 15.83
C ARG A 61 -21.00 3.17 15.88
N LEU A 62 -20.26 2.70 14.87
CA LEU A 62 -18.99 3.27 14.41
C LEU A 62 -18.03 3.61 15.56
N THR A 63 -17.49 2.59 16.24
CA THR A 63 -16.28 2.77 17.04
C THR A 63 -15.25 3.47 16.17
N SER A 64 -14.91 4.68 16.56
CA SER A 64 -14.15 5.63 15.77
C SER A 64 -12.82 5.00 15.35
N SER A 65 -12.62 4.82 14.03
CA SER A 65 -11.46 4.18 13.38
C SER A 65 -10.07 4.41 14.00
N PRO A 66 -9.72 5.59 14.57
CA PRO A 66 -8.39 5.80 15.13
C PRO A 66 -8.12 5.00 16.42
N GLN A 67 -9.15 4.64 17.19
CA GLN A 67 -8.96 4.05 18.51
C GLN A 67 -8.39 2.63 18.44
N LEU A 68 -8.80 1.85 17.43
CA LEU A 68 -8.23 0.53 17.14
C LEU A 68 -6.72 0.60 16.83
N LEU A 69 -6.25 1.72 16.26
CA LEU A 69 -4.83 1.93 15.98
C LEU A 69 -4.03 2.26 17.25
N LEU A 70 -4.68 2.91 18.23
CA LEU A 70 -4.07 3.31 19.50
C LEU A 70 -4.06 2.17 20.53
N ASP A 71 -5.10 1.32 20.52
CA ASP A 71 -5.27 0.21 21.45
C ASP A 71 -4.48 -1.05 21.06
N PHE A 72 -3.82 -1.05 19.90
CA PHE A 72 -3.02 -2.16 19.38
C PHE A 72 -1.92 -2.60 20.34
N LYS A 73 -1.82 -3.91 20.55
CA LYS A 73 -0.78 -4.56 21.36
C LYS A 73 0.07 -5.46 20.49
N ASP A 74 1.35 -5.57 20.83
CA ASP A 74 2.27 -6.49 20.12
C ASP A 74 1.82 -7.96 20.23
N SER A 75 1.00 -8.31 21.24
CA SER A 75 0.37 -9.63 21.36
C SER A 75 -0.71 -9.93 20.33
N ASP A 76 -1.19 -8.91 19.61
CA ASP A 76 -2.25 -9.04 18.60
C ASP A 76 -1.72 -9.64 17.28
N ILE A 77 -0.41 -9.89 17.19
CA ILE A 77 0.26 -10.48 16.02
C ILE A 77 1.31 -11.50 16.46
N LYS A 78 1.63 -12.43 15.57
CA LYS A 78 2.65 -13.49 15.77
C LYS A 78 4.03 -13.12 15.22
N PHE A 79 4.22 -11.86 14.81
CA PHE A 79 5.50 -11.31 14.37
C PHE A 79 5.80 -10.01 15.14
N SER A 80 7.03 -9.52 15.09
CA SER A 80 7.36 -8.23 15.72
C SER A 80 6.96 -7.07 14.81
N LEU A 81 6.13 -6.15 15.32
CA LEU A 81 5.80 -4.91 14.61
C LEU A 81 7.06 -4.12 14.21
N GLN A 82 8.08 -4.12 15.07
CA GLN A 82 9.35 -3.48 14.79
C GLN A 82 10.05 -4.11 13.58
N THR A 83 10.02 -5.43 13.44
CA THR A 83 10.57 -6.12 12.25
C THR A 83 9.86 -5.70 10.98
N LEU A 84 8.52 -5.62 10.98
CA LEU A 84 7.76 -5.11 9.83
C LEU A 84 8.19 -3.68 9.48
N MET A 85 8.28 -2.80 10.48
CA MET A 85 8.71 -1.42 10.27
C MET A 85 10.12 -1.34 9.68
N ASP A 86 11.06 -2.13 10.19
CA ASP A 86 12.43 -2.16 9.67
C ASP A 86 12.50 -2.70 8.23
N THR A 87 11.68 -3.71 7.91
CA THR A 87 11.52 -4.20 6.55
C THR A 87 10.98 -3.11 5.63
N LEU A 88 9.94 -2.38 6.02
CA LEU A 88 9.35 -1.31 5.19
C LEU A 88 10.35 -0.18 4.91
N ARG A 89 11.23 0.15 5.87
CA ARG A 89 12.26 1.18 5.72
C ARG A 89 13.39 0.78 4.77
N ASP A 90 13.59 -0.51 4.52
CA ASP A 90 14.61 -1.00 3.60
C ASP A 90 14.32 -0.48 2.19
N THR A 91 15.36 -0.01 1.49
CA THR A 91 15.27 0.47 0.10
C THR A 91 14.80 -0.58 -0.91
N ARG A 92 14.84 -1.87 -0.57
CA ARG A 92 14.26 -2.98 -1.35
C ARG A 92 12.73 -3.03 -1.21
N HIS A 93 12.21 -2.47 -0.13
CA HIS A 93 10.80 -2.25 0.13
C HIS A 93 10.49 -0.79 -0.17
N GLU A 94 10.01 0.02 0.78
CA GLU A 94 9.57 1.40 0.51
C GLU A 94 10.71 2.42 0.52
N GLY A 95 11.78 2.12 1.25
CA GLY A 95 12.84 3.08 1.53
C GLY A 95 12.46 4.08 2.62
N TRP A 96 13.33 5.05 2.85
CA TRP A 96 13.18 6.01 3.96
C TRP A 96 13.55 7.43 3.53
N VAL A 97 12.54 8.30 3.38
CA VAL A 97 12.72 9.69 2.95
C VAL A 97 12.00 10.64 3.90
N LEU A 98 12.73 11.42 4.68
CA LEU A 98 12.17 12.31 5.72
C LEU A 98 11.59 13.64 5.18
N ALA A 99 11.40 13.76 3.88
CA ALA A 99 10.88 14.95 3.21
C ALA A 99 9.85 14.52 2.15
N ALA A 100 8.86 15.36 1.88
CA ALA A 100 7.84 15.04 0.90
C ALA A 100 8.43 14.87 -0.51
N TYR A 101 7.97 13.86 -1.24
CA TYR A 101 8.40 13.56 -2.60
C TYR A 101 7.25 13.02 -3.45
N PRO A 102 7.29 13.19 -4.79
CA PRO A 102 6.20 12.76 -5.64
C PRO A 102 6.28 11.26 -5.87
N ASP A 103 5.14 10.58 -5.72
CA ASP A 103 4.96 9.22 -6.20
C ASP A 103 5.37 9.14 -7.69
N PRO A 104 6.17 8.14 -8.10
CA PRO A 104 6.66 8.04 -9.46
C PRO A 104 5.53 7.98 -10.51
N LYS A 105 4.43 7.29 -10.19
CA LYS A 105 3.29 7.05 -11.08
C LYS A 105 2.29 8.21 -10.99
N THR A 106 1.76 8.48 -9.80
CA THR A 106 0.63 9.40 -9.59
C THR A 106 1.05 10.84 -9.33
N SER A 107 2.31 11.09 -8.97
CA SER A 107 2.82 12.39 -8.48
C SER A 107 2.26 12.83 -7.13
N ARG A 108 1.47 11.99 -6.45
CA ARG A 108 0.93 12.31 -5.13
C ARG A 108 2.06 12.47 -4.11
N PRO A 109 1.90 13.34 -3.11
CA PRO A 109 2.90 13.57 -2.07
C PRO A 109 3.06 12.34 -1.17
N LEU A 110 4.27 11.80 -1.10
CA LEU A 110 4.69 10.72 -0.21
C LEU A 110 5.74 11.22 0.79
N ILE A 111 5.84 10.59 1.97
CA ILE A 111 6.93 10.81 2.94
C ILE A 111 7.26 9.52 3.71
N GLY A 112 8.41 9.48 4.38
CA GLY A 112 8.82 8.36 5.23
C GLY A 112 9.04 7.08 4.41
N ALA A 113 8.34 6.02 4.79
CA ALA A 113 8.30 4.75 4.08
C ALA A 113 7.10 4.69 3.12
N GLY A 114 6.98 5.67 2.22
CA GLY A 114 5.92 5.70 1.20
C GLY A 114 4.53 6.12 1.72
N PHE A 115 4.44 6.75 2.88
CA PHE A 115 3.17 7.25 3.43
C PHE A 115 2.59 8.36 2.55
N GLY A 116 1.37 8.19 2.05
CA GLY A 116 0.66 9.22 1.28
C GLY A 116 0.16 10.35 2.18
N LEU A 117 0.42 11.60 1.80
CA LEU A 117 0.11 12.78 2.62
C LEU A 117 -1.29 13.38 2.37
N ASP A 118 -1.96 13.00 1.28
CA ASP A 118 -3.21 13.63 0.82
C ASP A 118 -4.33 12.62 0.53
N VAL A 119 -4.36 11.48 1.23
CA VAL A 119 -5.39 10.45 1.05
C VAL A 119 -6.64 10.82 1.86
N PRO A 120 -7.82 10.93 1.22
CA PRO A 120 -9.06 11.14 1.94
C PRO A 120 -9.49 9.87 2.68
N ALA A 121 -10.29 10.04 3.73
CA ALA A 121 -10.94 8.90 4.38
C ALA A 121 -11.88 8.23 3.38
N THR A 122 -11.94 6.90 3.41
CA THR A 122 -12.78 6.12 2.51
C THR A 122 -13.61 5.15 3.34
N GLU A 123 -14.91 5.04 3.04
CA GLU A 123 -15.71 3.95 3.57
C GLU A 123 -15.41 2.70 2.76
N HIS A 124 -14.93 1.66 3.45
CA HIS A 124 -14.60 0.38 2.85
C HIS A 124 -15.44 -0.71 3.54
N PRO A 125 -16.58 -1.10 2.95
CA PRO A 125 -17.46 -2.08 3.57
C PRO A 125 -16.83 -3.47 3.57
N GLN A 126 -17.04 -4.22 4.65
CA GLN A 126 -16.70 -5.64 4.68
C GLN A 126 -17.73 -6.40 3.84
N LEU A 127 -17.31 -6.90 2.67
CA LEU A 127 -18.18 -7.63 1.73
C LEU A 127 -18.20 -9.14 1.99
N ASP A 128 -17.23 -9.66 2.75
CA ASP A 128 -17.19 -11.06 3.16
C ASP A 128 -17.98 -11.26 4.46
N PRO A 129 -19.17 -11.89 4.41
CA PRO A 129 -20.02 -12.04 5.60
C PRO A 129 -19.43 -12.98 6.64
N LEU A 130 -18.41 -13.77 6.28
CA LEU A 130 -17.72 -14.68 7.20
C LEU A 130 -16.55 -14.01 7.92
N ASN A 131 -16.11 -12.82 7.48
CA ASN A 131 -15.04 -12.10 8.12
C ASN A 131 -15.60 -11.03 9.07
N PRO A 132 -15.43 -11.17 10.40
CA PRO A 132 -15.97 -10.21 11.36
C PRO A 132 -15.15 -8.91 11.43
N HIS A 133 -13.96 -8.86 10.81
CA HIS A 133 -13.06 -7.73 10.93
C HIS A 133 -13.41 -6.63 9.92
N PRO A 134 -13.72 -5.40 10.37
CA PRO A 134 -13.97 -4.29 9.46
C PRO A 134 -12.67 -3.70 8.91
N PHE A 135 -12.72 -3.14 7.70
CA PHE A 135 -11.65 -2.29 7.20
C PHE A 135 -11.59 -0.96 7.97
N ILE A 136 -10.38 -0.45 8.13
CA ILE A 136 -10.08 0.84 8.77
C ILE A 136 -9.31 1.69 7.76
N GLU A 137 -9.99 2.64 7.12
CA GLU A 137 -9.41 3.51 6.08
C GLU A 137 -9.55 5.00 6.42
N PRO A 138 -8.90 5.48 7.51
CA PRO A 138 -8.85 6.88 7.86
C PRO A 138 -8.07 7.69 6.83
N SER A 139 -8.29 9.01 6.83
CA SER A 139 -7.51 9.91 5.99
C SER A 139 -6.04 9.97 6.42
N SER A 140 -5.16 10.40 5.52
CA SER A 140 -3.77 10.71 5.85
C SER A 140 -3.66 11.69 7.01
N ALA A 141 -4.56 12.68 7.09
CA ALA A 141 -4.58 13.66 8.18
C ALA A 141 -4.96 13.02 9.53
N GLN A 142 -5.91 12.07 9.53
CA GLN A 142 -6.27 11.33 10.74
C GLN A 142 -5.13 10.42 11.21
N LEU A 143 -4.43 9.74 10.31
CA LEU A 143 -3.24 8.93 10.65
C LEU A 143 -2.09 9.81 11.17
N TRP A 144 -1.92 10.99 10.58
CA TRP A 144 -0.94 11.99 11.02
C TRP A 144 -1.20 12.42 12.47
N GLN A 145 -2.45 12.76 12.79
CA GLN A 145 -2.87 13.10 14.16
C GLN A 145 -2.74 11.92 15.12
N ALA A 146 -3.11 10.70 14.70
CA ALA A 146 -2.98 9.50 15.51
C ALA A 146 -1.51 9.15 15.82
N ALA A 147 -0.57 9.55 14.96
CA ALA A 147 0.87 9.47 15.21
C ALA A 147 1.39 10.54 16.21
N GLY A 148 0.51 11.44 16.67
CA GLY A 148 0.82 12.54 17.59
C GLY A 148 1.56 13.69 16.91
N LEU A 149 1.38 13.87 15.59
CA LEU A 149 2.01 14.94 14.81
C LEU A 149 1.09 16.15 14.67
N ASP A 150 1.71 17.33 14.54
CA ASP A 150 1.00 18.60 14.43
C ASP A 150 0.31 18.72 13.05
N SER A 151 -0.98 19.09 13.04
CA SER A 151 -1.76 19.23 11.81
C SER A 151 -1.29 20.42 10.96
N ASP A 152 -0.79 21.49 11.59
CA ASP A 152 -0.29 22.66 10.86
C ASP A 152 1.03 22.34 10.13
N GLN A 153 1.83 21.42 10.69
CA GLN A 153 3.02 20.89 10.05
C GLN A 153 2.67 20.14 8.75
N LEU A 154 1.60 19.33 8.75
CA LEU A 154 1.14 18.62 7.55
C LEU A 154 0.79 19.59 6.42
N GLN A 155 0.00 20.64 6.72
CA GLN A 155 -0.37 21.65 5.72
C GLN A 155 0.88 22.38 5.18
N THR A 156 1.82 22.74 6.05
CA THR A 156 3.08 23.38 5.66
C THR A 156 3.91 22.50 4.71
N ILE A 157 3.95 21.20 4.96
CA ILE A 157 4.65 20.21 4.12
C ILE A 157 3.97 20.11 2.75
N LEU A 158 2.63 20.00 2.71
CA LEU A 158 1.86 19.93 1.46
C LEU A 158 2.04 21.19 0.61
N ASP A 159 2.01 22.37 1.22
CA ASP A 159 2.21 23.65 0.52
C ASP A 159 3.62 23.75 -0.06
N ARG A 160 4.64 23.31 0.69
CA ARG A 160 6.02 23.24 0.19
C ARG A 160 6.16 22.25 -0.95
N PHE A 161 5.61 21.06 -0.79
CA PHE A 161 5.61 20.02 -1.82
C PHE A 161 5.00 20.55 -3.13
N ASN A 162 3.82 21.15 -3.08
CA ASN A 162 3.12 21.68 -4.25
C ASN A 162 3.93 22.76 -4.96
N ARG A 163 4.51 23.70 -4.19
CA ARG A 163 5.41 24.73 -4.74
C ARG A 163 6.64 24.11 -5.40
N ASP A 164 7.27 23.14 -4.75
CA ASP A 164 8.49 22.51 -5.25
C ASP A 164 8.19 21.59 -6.44
N LEU A 165 7.03 20.93 -6.49
CA LEU A 165 6.58 20.14 -7.64
C LEU A 165 6.34 21.02 -8.87
N ASN A 166 5.77 22.21 -8.69
CA ASN A 166 5.61 23.19 -9.75
C ASN A 166 6.96 23.74 -10.25
N ALA A 167 7.92 23.93 -9.33
CA ALA A 167 9.23 24.43 -9.67
C ALA A 167 10.18 23.35 -10.24
N TRP A 168 10.01 22.08 -9.83
CA TRP A 168 10.96 20.99 -10.10
C TRP A 168 10.29 19.85 -10.87
N LYS A 169 10.93 19.40 -11.96
CA LYS A 169 10.52 18.14 -12.61
C LYS A 169 10.75 16.95 -11.66
N LYS A 170 9.92 15.90 -11.74
CA LYS A 170 10.08 14.62 -10.98
C LYS A 170 11.51 14.04 -11.02
N LYS A 171 12.23 14.22 -12.14
CA LYS A 171 13.64 13.80 -12.28
C LYS A 171 14.57 14.46 -11.26
N LYS A 172 14.31 15.72 -10.90
CA LYS A 172 15.09 16.47 -9.90
C LYS A 172 14.82 15.92 -8.50
N TYR A 173 13.58 15.61 -8.15
CA TYR A 173 13.24 14.90 -6.91
C TYR A 173 13.98 13.58 -6.79
N ARG A 174 13.88 12.70 -7.80
CA ARG A 174 14.60 11.41 -7.80
C ARG A 174 16.11 11.57 -7.60
N ARG A 175 16.72 12.57 -8.25
CA ARG A 175 18.14 12.88 -8.05
C ARG A 175 18.42 13.31 -6.61
N LYS A 176 17.60 14.19 -6.04
CA LYS A 176 17.78 14.70 -4.68
C LYS A 176 17.59 13.62 -3.61
N ILE A 177 16.61 12.73 -3.78
CA ILE A 177 16.40 11.55 -2.92
C ILE A 177 17.64 10.65 -2.95
N ARG A 178 18.07 10.23 -4.14
CA ARG A 178 19.24 9.35 -4.31
C ARG A 178 20.55 9.97 -3.77
N MET A 179 20.66 11.30 -3.81
CA MET A 179 21.81 12.02 -3.27
C MET A 179 21.66 12.40 -1.79
N HIS A 180 20.54 12.06 -1.14
CA HIS A 180 20.22 12.47 0.23
C HIS A 180 20.35 13.99 0.46
N THR A 181 19.84 14.78 -0.50
CA THR A 181 19.90 16.27 -0.50
C THR A 181 18.53 16.94 -0.46
N LEU A 182 17.48 16.19 -0.11
CA LEU A 182 16.21 16.77 0.31
C LEU A 182 16.35 17.17 1.78
N THR A 183 15.93 18.39 2.11
CA THR A 183 15.90 18.87 3.49
C THR A 183 14.83 18.09 4.24
N PRO A 184 15.17 17.40 5.35
CA PRO A 184 14.17 16.71 6.17
C PRO A 184 13.08 17.67 6.67
N GLU A 185 11.84 17.21 6.66
CA GLU A 185 10.65 17.91 7.14
C GLU A 185 10.05 17.22 8.37
N LEU A 186 10.39 15.94 8.54
CA LEU A 186 10.18 15.16 9.76
C LEU A 186 11.53 14.79 10.39
N THR A 187 11.55 14.72 11.70
CA THR A 187 12.56 13.99 12.45
C THR A 187 12.40 12.48 12.26
N ASN A 188 13.45 11.72 12.56
CA ASN A 188 13.37 10.26 12.51
C ASN A 188 12.33 9.71 13.50
N VAL A 189 12.17 10.34 14.66
CA VAL A 189 11.19 9.94 15.68
C VAL A 189 9.76 10.13 15.18
N GLU A 190 9.45 11.29 14.60
CA GLU A 190 8.13 11.59 14.04
C GLU A 190 7.77 10.64 12.89
N ALA A 191 8.69 10.46 11.94
CA ALA A 191 8.48 9.53 10.83
C ALA A 191 8.32 8.08 11.32
N THR A 192 9.00 7.68 12.41
CA THR A 192 8.85 6.34 13.00
C THR A 192 7.47 6.17 13.65
N ARG A 193 6.94 7.19 14.33
CA ARG A 193 5.57 7.14 14.88
C ARG A 193 4.52 7.03 13.78
N LEU A 194 4.70 7.79 12.69
CA LEU A 194 3.82 7.73 11.53
C LEU A 194 3.85 6.35 10.86
N LEU A 195 5.05 5.78 10.68
CA LEU A 195 5.22 4.43 10.18
C LEU A 195 4.53 3.41 11.09
N ARG A 196 4.70 3.52 12.43
CA ARG A 196 4.06 2.61 13.39
C ARG A 196 2.54 2.57 13.21
N ILE A 197 1.88 3.73 13.19
CA ILE A 197 0.43 3.82 13.04
C ILE A 197 -0.03 3.27 11.67
N SER A 198 0.71 3.56 10.61
CA SER A 198 0.40 3.06 9.26
C SER A 198 0.59 1.54 9.15
N SER A 199 1.60 0.98 9.82
CA SER A 199 1.81 -0.46 9.89
C SER A 199 0.73 -1.17 10.69
N ILE A 200 0.26 -0.57 11.79
CA ILE A 200 -0.87 -1.10 12.57
C ILE A 200 -2.15 -1.10 11.72
N GLN A 201 -2.43 -0.02 10.98
CA GLN A 201 -3.56 0.02 10.05
C GLN A 201 -3.48 -1.13 9.03
N ALA A 202 -2.30 -1.37 8.45
CA ALA A 202 -2.12 -2.45 7.50
C ALA A 202 -2.36 -3.84 8.11
N VAL A 203 -1.97 -4.06 9.37
CA VAL A 203 -2.28 -5.30 10.11
C VAL A 203 -3.78 -5.47 10.32
N GLN A 204 -4.48 -4.41 10.73
CA GLN A 204 -5.94 -4.46 10.91
C GLN A 204 -6.67 -4.74 9.59
N ASN A 205 -6.24 -4.10 8.50
CA ASN A 205 -6.83 -4.33 7.19
C ASN A 205 -6.45 -5.71 6.63
N ALA A 206 -5.29 -6.27 6.99
CA ALA A 206 -4.94 -7.66 6.67
C ALA A 206 -5.90 -8.67 7.32
N ARG A 207 -6.36 -8.41 8.56
CA ARG A 207 -7.44 -9.21 9.18
C ARG A 207 -8.74 -9.11 8.40
N ALA A 208 -9.09 -7.92 7.93
CA ALA A 208 -10.28 -7.72 7.11
C ALA A 208 -10.20 -8.43 5.72
N TYR A 209 -9.00 -8.72 5.22
CA TYR A 209 -8.79 -9.52 4.00
C TYR A 209 -8.68 -11.04 4.22
N CYS A 210 -8.39 -11.50 5.43
CA CYS A 210 -8.13 -12.91 5.72
C CYS A 210 -8.93 -13.39 6.94
N ARG A 211 -9.92 -14.26 6.70
CA ARG A 211 -10.83 -14.83 7.73
C ARG A 211 -10.06 -15.47 8.88
N ASP A 212 -9.06 -16.28 8.53
CA ASP A 212 -8.25 -17.06 9.46
C ASP A 212 -6.89 -16.39 9.73
N PHE A 213 -6.82 -15.05 9.70
CA PHE A 213 -5.57 -14.30 9.93
C PHE A 213 -4.86 -14.74 11.22
N ASP A 214 -5.62 -15.01 12.29
CA ASP A 214 -5.08 -15.47 13.56
C ASP A 214 -4.54 -16.90 13.54
N GLN A 215 -4.85 -17.70 12.52
CA GLN A 215 -4.30 -19.04 12.34
C GLN A 215 -3.00 -19.04 11.54
N LEU A 216 -2.76 -18.00 10.73
CA LEU A 216 -1.50 -17.82 9.99
C LEU A 216 -0.27 -17.86 10.91
N THR A 217 0.86 -18.30 10.37
CA THR A 217 2.17 -18.17 11.04
C THR A 217 2.61 -16.70 11.13
N GLY A 218 3.58 -16.39 12.00
CA GLY A 218 4.16 -15.05 12.09
C GLY A 218 4.61 -14.49 10.73
N PRO A 219 5.42 -15.22 9.93
CA PRO A 219 5.79 -14.81 8.58
C PRO A 219 4.60 -14.56 7.65
N GLN A 220 3.60 -15.44 7.65
CA GLN A 220 2.40 -15.28 6.81
C GLN A 220 1.60 -14.02 7.18
N GLN A 221 1.39 -13.76 8.47
CA GLN A 221 0.77 -12.51 8.93
C GLN A 221 1.57 -11.28 8.49
N MET A 222 2.90 -11.33 8.59
CA MET A 222 3.79 -10.26 8.17
C MET A 222 3.75 -10.05 6.66
N ALA A 223 3.68 -11.12 5.87
CA ALA A 223 3.58 -11.06 4.41
C ALA A 223 2.30 -10.37 3.95
N LEU A 224 1.15 -10.80 4.49
CA LEU A 224 -0.14 -10.18 4.17
C LEU A 224 -0.19 -8.72 4.61
N SER A 225 0.33 -8.41 5.80
CA SER A 225 0.43 -7.01 6.28
C SER A 225 1.29 -6.14 5.36
N GLN A 226 2.38 -6.68 4.78
CA GLN A 226 3.19 -5.95 3.78
C GLN A 226 2.44 -5.73 2.47
N LEU A 227 1.69 -6.73 2.00
CA LEU A 227 0.85 -6.58 0.80
C LEU A 227 -0.18 -5.48 0.98
N VAL A 228 -0.88 -5.48 2.12
CA VAL A 228 -1.87 -4.45 2.47
C VAL A 228 -1.22 -3.08 2.62
N PHE A 229 -0.06 -2.98 3.27
CA PHE A 229 0.65 -1.71 3.39
C PHE A 229 1.00 -1.11 2.02
N GLN A 230 1.47 -1.93 1.09
CA GLN A 230 1.89 -1.47 -0.23
C GLN A 230 0.69 -1.16 -1.14
N MET A 231 -0.34 -1.99 -1.12
CA MET A 231 -1.42 -1.97 -2.12
C MET A 231 -2.70 -1.31 -1.62
N GLY A 232 -2.90 -1.24 -0.29
CA GLY A 232 -4.13 -0.79 0.32
C GLY A 232 -5.32 -1.54 -0.26
N VAL A 233 -6.39 -0.80 -0.57
CA VAL A 233 -7.61 -1.30 -1.21
C VAL A 233 -7.37 -2.03 -2.54
N ASN A 234 -6.27 -1.76 -3.25
CA ASN A 234 -5.98 -2.44 -4.51
C ASN A 234 -5.66 -3.93 -4.35
N LEU A 235 -5.46 -4.41 -3.11
CA LEU A 235 -5.33 -5.85 -2.86
C LEU A 235 -6.63 -6.60 -3.23
N GLU A 236 -7.80 -5.95 -3.22
CA GLU A 236 -9.08 -6.55 -3.65
C GLU A 236 -9.03 -7.13 -5.07
N GLU A 237 -8.24 -6.51 -5.95
CA GLU A 237 -8.08 -6.96 -7.34
C GLU A 237 -7.31 -8.28 -7.45
N PHE A 238 -6.67 -8.73 -6.37
CA PHE A 238 -5.97 -10.02 -6.30
C PHE A 238 -6.93 -11.15 -5.94
N VAL A 239 -8.05 -11.22 -6.66
CA VAL A 239 -9.19 -12.12 -6.37
C VAL A 239 -8.75 -13.58 -6.24
N GLN A 240 -7.83 -14.06 -7.08
CA GLN A 240 -7.35 -15.45 -7.01
C GLN A 240 -6.53 -15.71 -5.75
N PHE A 241 -5.66 -14.77 -5.35
CA PHE A 241 -4.89 -14.87 -4.11
C PHE A 241 -5.80 -14.78 -2.89
N LEU A 242 -6.73 -13.80 -2.87
CA LEU A 242 -7.69 -13.64 -1.79
C LEU A 242 -8.65 -14.83 -1.67
N SER A 243 -9.02 -15.44 -2.79
CA SER A 243 -9.79 -16.69 -2.79
C SER A 243 -8.93 -17.83 -2.23
N ALA A 244 -7.70 -18.00 -2.71
CA ALA A 244 -6.82 -19.08 -2.27
C ALA A 244 -6.49 -19.01 -0.77
N ILE A 245 -6.17 -17.83 -0.23
CA ILE A 245 -5.83 -17.67 1.20
C ILE A 245 -7.04 -17.83 2.14
N ASN A 246 -8.26 -17.71 1.62
CA ASN A 246 -9.51 -17.86 2.38
C ASN A 246 -10.27 -19.15 2.04
N ASP A 247 -9.70 -20.02 1.20
CA ASP A 247 -10.28 -21.32 0.85
C ASP A 247 -10.01 -22.33 1.97
N SER A 248 -10.76 -22.15 3.07
CA SER A 248 -10.73 -23.02 4.25
C SER A 248 -11.63 -24.26 4.06
N THR A 249 -11.53 -24.94 2.91
CA THR A 249 -12.10 -26.29 2.73
C THR A 249 -11.39 -27.35 3.60
N LEU A 250 -10.34 -26.98 4.34
CA LEU A 250 -9.58 -27.86 5.24
C LEU A 250 -10.17 -28.04 6.65
N GLN A 251 -11.30 -27.41 7.01
CA GLN A 251 -11.94 -27.59 8.33
C GLN A 251 -13.15 -28.55 8.34
N THR A 252 -13.56 -29.11 7.19
CA THR A 252 -14.65 -30.11 7.18
C THR A 252 -14.08 -31.50 7.39
N ALA A 253 -14.54 -32.16 8.45
CA ALA A 253 -14.08 -33.45 8.96
C ALA A 253 -13.95 -34.56 7.88
N GLU A 254 -12.72 -34.85 7.46
CA GLU A 254 -12.35 -36.15 6.87
C GLU A 254 -11.02 -36.67 7.47
N PRO A 255 -10.85 -38.00 7.60
CA PRO A 255 -9.69 -38.61 8.27
C PRO A 255 -8.39 -38.45 7.46
N PRO A 256 -7.21 -38.63 8.09
CA PRO A 256 -5.95 -38.13 7.55
C PRO A 256 -5.45 -38.99 6.40
N ALA A 257 -5.61 -38.51 5.17
CA ALA A 257 -4.81 -38.94 4.04
C ALA A 257 -3.54 -38.07 3.98
N THR A 258 -2.41 -38.67 4.38
CA THR A 258 -1.05 -38.45 3.85
C THR A 258 -0.65 -36.99 3.57
N ILE A 259 0.08 -36.32 4.48
CA ILE A 259 1.03 -35.17 4.34
C ILE A 259 1.06 -34.38 2.99
N ALA A 260 -0.07 -34.03 2.38
CA ALA A 260 -0.11 -33.48 1.02
C ALA A 260 -1.14 -32.37 0.72
N PRO A 261 -2.18 -32.11 1.54
CA PRO A 261 -3.16 -31.07 1.20
C PRO A 261 -2.72 -29.66 1.59
N GLU A 262 -2.04 -29.49 2.72
CA GLU A 262 -1.63 -28.16 3.23
C GLU A 262 -0.48 -27.56 2.40
N ASP A 263 0.56 -28.35 2.08
CA ASP A 263 1.64 -27.92 1.20
C ASP A 263 1.15 -27.52 -0.20
N ALA A 264 0.15 -28.25 -0.72
CA ALA A 264 -0.46 -27.95 -2.01
C ALA A 264 -1.28 -26.64 -1.96
N HIS A 265 -1.94 -26.36 -0.83
CA HIS A 265 -2.65 -25.12 -0.58
C HIS A 265 -1.70 -23.92 -0.59
N TRP A 266 -0.63 -23.94 0.23
CA TRP A 266 0.30 -22.81 0.31
C TRP A 266 1.09 -22.58 -0.98
N LYS A 267 1.43 -23.65 -1.71
CA LYS A 267 1.96 -23.52 -3.08
C LYS A 267 0.99 -22.83 -4.03
N THR A 268 -0.31 -23.10 -3.89
CA THR A 268 -1.33 -22.41 -4.69
C THR A 268 -1.40 -20.92 -4.32
N VAL A 269 -1.42 -20.59 -3.02
CA VAL A 269 -1.35 -19.19 -2.54
C VAL A 269 -0.14 -18.46 -3.12
N GLN A 270 1.06 -19.05 -3.02
CA GLN A 270 2.28 -18.46 -3.59
C GLN A 270 2.20 -18.28 -5.10
N ARG A 271 1.74 -19.30 -5.84
CA ARG A 271 1.63 -19.25 -7.29
C ARG A 271 0.73 -18.11 -7.78
N THR A 272 -0.42 -17.89 -7.13
CA THR A 272 -1.32 -16.78 -7.52
C THR A 272 -0.65 -15.41 -7.41
N LEU A 273 0.26 -15.22 -6.45
CA LEU A 273 1.05 -14.00 -6.34
C LEU A 273 2.20 -13.95 -7.36
N ILE A 274 2.89 -15.07 -7.59
CA ILE A 274 4.00 -15.17 -8.55
C ILE A 274 3.54 -14.76 -9.95
N GLU A 275 2.34 -15.20 -10.36
CA GLU A 275 1.76 -14.92 -11.67
C GLU A 275 1.23 -13.48 -11.81
N SER A 276 1.20 -12.70 -10.73
CA SER A 276 0.68 -11.34 -10.73
C SER A 276 1.61 -10.32 -11.39
N GLN A 277 1.03 -9.28 -11.97
CA GLN A 277 1.80 -8.15 -12.51
C GLN A 277 2.60 -7.42 -11.44
N TRP A 278 2.12 -7.41 -10.20
CA TRP A 278 2.84 -6.85 -9.06
C TRP A 278 4.16 -7.59 -8.84
N ALA A 279 4.16 -8.93 -8.84
CA ALA A 279 5.36 -9.70 -8.62
C ALA A 279 6.39 -9.50 -9.75
N HIS A 280 5.92 -9.39 -10.99
CA HIS A 280 6.78 -9.05 -12.14
C HIS A 280 7.37 -7.64 -12.07
N GLN A 281 6.63 -6.66 -11.55
CA GLN A 281 7.10 -5.28 -11.46
C GLN A 281 8.05 -5.07 -10.26
N TYR A 282 7.82 -5.77 -9.15
CA TYR A 282 8.50 -5.56 -7.88
C TYR A 282 9.28 -6.81 -7.44
N THR A 283 9.95 -7.50 -8.37
CA THR A 283 10.54 -8.85 -8.17
C THR A 283 11.34 -9.02 -6.87
N SER A 284 12.22 -8.07 -6.52
CA SER A 284 13.02 -8.16 -5.28
C SER A 284 12.16 -8.16 -4.02
N ARG A 285 11.09 -7.37 -3.99
CA ARG A 285 10.16 -7.28 -2.86
C ARG A 285 9.20 -8.46 -2.86
N ALA A 286 8.69 -8.81 -4.05
CA ALA A 286 7.78 -9.93 -4.23
C ALA A 286 8.43 -11.24 -3.80
N THR A 287 9.72 -11.43 -4.07
CA THR A 287 10.46 -12.61 -3.62
C THR A 287 10.37 -12.80 -2.10
N SER A 288 10.71 -11.79 -1.31
CA SER A 288 10.70 -11.90 0.15
C SER A 288 9.27 -12.02 0.71
N VAL A 289 8.31 -11.30 0.14
CA VAL A 289 6.91 -11.34 0.59
C VAL A 289 6.26 -12.68 0.28
N ILE A 290 6.40 -13.19 -0.94
CA ILE A 290 5.78 -14.47 -1.35
C ILE A 290 6.43 -15.64 -0.60
N ALA A 291 7.74 -15.61 -0.37
CA ALA A 291 8.44 -16.67 0.34
C ALA A 291 7.91 -16.88 1.76
N MET A 292 7.48 -15.82 2.45
CA MET A 292 6.90 -15.92 3.79
C MET A 292 5.56 -16.66 3.87
N PHE A 293 4.90 -16.93 2.73
CA PHE A 293 3.73 -17.81 2.71
C PHE A 293 4.07 -19.31 2.77
N ASP A 294 5.34 -19.67 2.68
CA ASP A 294 5.83 -21.03 2.89
C ASP A 294 5.67 -21.44 4.38
N PRO A 295 4.98 -22.55 4.70
CA PRO A 295 4.86 -23.04 6.08
C PRO A 295 6.21 -23.29 6.77
N GLU A 296 7.23 -23.68 5.99
CA GLU A 296 8.59 -23.96 6.46
C GLU A 296 9.50 -22.73 6.39
N TYR A 297 8.95 -21.52 6.17
CA TYR A 297 9.75 -20.31 6.00
C TYR A 297 10.73 -20.06 7.16
N LEU A 298 10.34 -20.39 8.40
CA LEU A 298 11.19 -20.19 9.57
C LEU A 298 12.42 -21.11 9.62
N ASP A 299 12.37 -22.25 8.93
CA ASP A 299 13.45 -23.24 8.94
C ASP A 299 14.63 -22.81 8.04
N ASP A 300 14.32 -22.29 6.84
CA ASP A 300 15.32 -21.76 5.91
C ASP A 300 14.73 -20.63 5.03
N PRO A 301 14.63 -19.40 5.57
CA PRO A 301 14.14 -18.24 4.81
C PRO A 301 14.91 -18.01 3.49
N PRO A 302 16.26 -18.08 3.46
CA PRO A 302 17.01 -17.96 2.22
C PRO A 302 16.72 -19.04 1.17
N ALA A 303 16.38 -20.27 1.57
CA ALA A 303 15.93 -21.29 0.62
C ALA A 303 14.53 -20.99 0.07
N ALA A 304 13.59 -20.59 0.91
CA ALA A 304 12.24 -20.19 0.48
C ALA A 304 12.30 -19.03 -0.52
N GLU A 305 13.10 -18.00 -0.24
CA GLU A 305 13.32 -16.88 -1.16
C GLU A 305 13.95 -17.33 -2.49
N ARG A 306 14.92 -18.26 -2.45
CA ARG A 306 15.52 -18.80 -3.69
C ARG A 306 14.53 -19.59 -4.54
N ARG A 307 13.59 -20.34 -3.92
CA ARG A 307 12.53 -21.06 -4.63
C ARG A 307 11.64 -20.07 -5.39
N VAL A 308 11.12 -19.05 -4.71
CA VAL A 308 10.30 -18.01 -5.34
C VAL A 308 11.06 -17.25 -6.41
N ALA A 309 12.32 -16.86 -6.13
CA ALA A 309 13.16 -16.14 -7.09
C ALA A 309 13.45 -16.93 -8.37
N ALA A 310 13.42 -18.27 -8.31
CA ALA A 310 13.61 -19.12 -9.48
C ALA A 310 12.38 -19.14 -10.41
N GLU A 311 11.19 -18.85 -9.88
CA GLU A 311 9.93 -18.79 -10.64
C GLU A 311 9.66 -17.39 -11.18
N LEU A 312 10.14 -16.34 -10.50
CA LEU A 312 10.01 -14.98 -10.96
C LEU A 312 11.00 -14.65 -12.09
N PRO A 313 10.62 -13.76 -13.03
CA PRO A 313 11.55 -13.29 -14.05
C PRO A 313 12.75 -12.61 -13.37
N PRO A 314 13.97 -12.78 -13.90
CA PRO A 314 15.15 -12.18 -13.30
C PRO A 314 14.98 -10.65 -13.24
N PRO A 315 15.38 -9.99 -12.14
CA PRO A 315 15.32 -8.54 -12.06
C PRO A 315 16.07 -7.95 -13.25
N VAL A 316 15.42 -7.02 -13.96
CA VAL A 316 15.93 -6.43 -15.21
C VAL A 316 17.33 -5.87 -14.96
N ARG A 317 18.37 -6.62 -15.38
CA ARG A 317 19.76 -6.19 -15.29
C ARG A 317 20.01 -5.19 -16.40
N HIS A 318 20.00 -3.89 -16.09
CA HIS A 318 20.58 -2.90 -16.99
C HIS A 318 22.07 -3.20 -17.14
N HIS A 319 22.46 -3.77 -18.28
CA HIS A 319 23.87 -3.97 -18.63
C HIS A 319 24.58 -2.62 -18.63
N ARG A 320 25.25 -2.32 -17.52
CA ARG A 320 26.18 -1.21 -17.41
C ARG A 320 27.34 -1.52 -18.34
N ARG A 321 27.33 -0.93 -19.55
CA ARG A 321 28.43 -1.01 -20.51
C ARG A 321 29.71 -0.62 -19.73
N LYS A 322 30.60 -1.59 -19.50
CA LYS A 322 31.89 -1.34 -18.86
C LYS A 322 32.61 -0.29 -19.71
N ALA A 323 32.90 0.86 -19.12
CA ALA A 323 33.82 1.81 -19.72
C ALA A 323 35.18 1.11 -19.82
N HIS A 324 35.66 0.86 -21.03
CA HIS A 324 37.03 0.45 -21.25
C HIS A 324 37.95 1.54 -20.70
N SER A 325 38.64 1.25 -19.59
CA SER A 325 39.77 2.05 -19.13
C SER A 325 40.89 1.89 -20.17
N SER A 326 41.06 2.89 -21.02
CA SER A 326 42.27 3.02 -21.81
C SER A 326 43.43 3.32 -20.85
N GLN A 327 44.25 2.30 -20.59
CA GLN A 327 45.61 2.49 -20.08
C GLN A 327 46.35 3.40 -21.06
N SER A 328 46.48 4.68 -20.72
CA SER A 328 47.42 5.57 -21.39
C SER A 328 48.83 5.15 -20.99
N LYS A 329 49.50 4.42 -21.88
CA LYS A 329 50.95 4.20 -21.82
C LYS A 329 51.63 5.56 -21.94
N ARG A 330 52.11 6.10 -20.82
CA ARG A 330 53.27 6.99 -20.84
C ARG A 330 54.50 6.16 -21.19
N LYS A 331 55.09 6.40 -22.36
CA LYS A 331 56.53 6.21 -22.59
C LYS A 331 57.07 7.44 -23.31
N LEU A 332 58.16 7.95 -22.75
CA LEU A 332 58.99 9.04 -23.22
C LEU A 332 59.58 8.75 -24.60
N ALA A 333 59.74 9.79 -25.42
CA ALA A 333 61.03 10.37 -25.82
C ALA A 333 60.75 11.68 -26.56
#